data_AF-A0A7X3S764-F1
#
_entry.id   AF-A0A7X3S764-F1
#
_cell.length_a   1.000
_cell.length_b   1.000
_cell.length_c   1.000
_cell.angle_alpha   90.00
_cell.angle_beta   90.00
_cell.angle_gamma   90.00
#
_symmetry.space_group_name_H-M   'P 1'
#
loop_
_entity.id
_entity.type
_entity.pdbx_description
1 polymer ?
#
loop_
_entity_poly.entity_id
_entity_poly.type
_entity_poly.pdbx_seq_one_letter_code
_entity_poly.pdbx_strand_id
1 'polypeptide(L)'
;VPDYILSRLQPSLKLEFPAREHELAILQYHLPFSPQEILSITVEFLQRAHRLDLGFSVRDGIHLVQYALKRLAQDPSHPLSRDEVWREALIKVLGEEALDLDALAQQRKRAVGEQALPRGLGDFFFEPDDPLHPDR
;
A
#
# COMPACT_ATOMS: atom_id res chain seq x y z
N VAL A 1 -18.44 -14.58 8.74
CA VAL A 1 -19.80 -14.48 8.15
C VAL A 1 -20.38 -15.89 8.13
N PRO A 2 -21.61 -16.12 8.62
CA PRO A 2 -22.22 -17.45 8.60
C PRO A 2 -22.40 -18.02 7.18
N ASP A 3 -22.31 -19.34 7.03
CA ASP A 3 -22.35 -20.01 5.72
C ASP A 3 -23.65 -19.77 4.94
N TYR A 4 -24.78 -19.60 5.64
CA TYR A 4 -26.07 -19.31 5.01
C TYR A 4 -26.12 -17.93 4.33
N ILE A 5 -25.25 -16.99 4.73
CA ILE A 5 -25.09 -15.70 4.05
C ILE A 5 -24.15 -15.87 2.86
N LEU A 6 -23.03 -16.57 3.04
CA LEU A 6 -22.04 -16.81 1.98
C LEU A 6 -22.63 -17.58 0.78
N SER A 7 -23.52 -18.54 1.02
CA SER A 7 -24.17 -19.31 -0.05
C SER A 7 -25.08 -18.45 -0.94
N ARG A 8 -25.67 -17.38 -0.39
CA ARG A 8 -26.51 -16.42 -1.14
C ARG A 8 -25.71 -15.38 -1.89
N LEU A 9 -24.42 -15.25 -1.61
CA LEU A 9 -23.49 -14.32 -2.27
C LEU A 9 -22.73 -15.00 -3.43
N GLN A 10 -23.07 -16.24 -3.79
CA GLN A 10 -22.43 -16.94 -4.90
C GLN A 10 -23.05 -16.55 -6.27
N PRO A 11 -22.23 -16.45 -7.33
CA PRO A 11 -20.78 -16.72 -7.37
C PRO A 11 -19.93 -15.55 -6.83
N SER A 12 -18.86 -15.87 -6.10
CA SER A 12 -17.86 -14.89 -5.70
C SER A 12 -16.73 -14.82 -6.73
N LEU A 13 -16.34 -13.60 -7.12
CA LEU A 13 -15.21 -13.36 -8.00
C LEU A 13 -14.06 -12.79 -7.16
N LYS A 14 -12.92 -13.49 -7.17
CA LYS A 14 -11.69 -12.97 -6.55
C LYS A 14 -11.07 -11.95 -7.50
N LEU A 15 -10.82 -10.75 -6.99
CA LEU A 15 -10.09 -9.72 -7.69
C LEU A 15 -8.64 -9.78 -7.22
N GLU A 16 -7.73 -9.92 -8.17
CA GLU A 16 -6.29 -9.88 -7.94
C GLU A 16 -5.73 -8.55 -8.44
N PHE A 17 -4.51 -8.23 -8.01
CA PHE A 17 -3.81 -7.07 -8.54
C PHE A 17 -3.45 -7.30 -10.02
N PRO A 18 -3.51 -6.24 -10.86
CA PRO A 18 -3.22 -6.37 -12.27
C PRO A 18 -1.72 -6.62 -12.52
N ALA A 19 -1.43 -7.28 -13.65
CA ALA A 19 -0.07 -7.37 -14.16
C ALA A 19 0.46 -5.98 -14.55
N ARG A 20 1.79 -5.83 -14.55
CA ARG A 20 2.51 -4.58 -14.85
C ARG A 20 1.97 -3.82 -16.07
N GLU A 21 1.73 -4.52 -17.18
CA GLU A 21 1.25 -3.94 -18.44
C GLU A 21 -0.18 -3.40 -18.33
N HIS A 22 -1.06 -4.13 -17.64
CA HIS A 22 -2.43 -3.70 -17.38
C HIS A 22 -2.46 -2.53 -16.41
N GLU A 23 -1.59 -2.54 -15.40
CA GLU A 23 -1.48 -1.47 -14.43
C GLU A 23 -1.04 -0.15 -15.09
N LEU A 24 -0.03 -0.22 -15.96
CA LEU A 24 0.40 0.91 -16.79
C LEU A 24 -0.74 1.40 -17.69
N ALA A 25 -1.45 0.49 -18.36
CA ALA A 25 -2.58 0.83 -19.22
C ALA A 25 -3.72 1.51 -18.45
N ILE A 26 -4.04 1.03 -17.24
CA ILE A 26 -5.06 1.65 -16.38
C ILE A 26 -4.64 3.07 -15.99
N LEU A 27 -3.38 3.27 -15.57
CA LEU A 27 -2.88 4.60 -15.22
C LEU A 27 -2.88 5.54 -16.43
N GLN A 28 -2.43 5.07 -17.60
CA GLN A 28 -2.40 5.87 -18.82
C GLN A 28 -3.81 6.23 -19.31
N TYR A 29 -4.78 5.32 -19.18
CA TYR A 29 -6.17 5.58 -19.50
C TYR A 29 -6.77 6.69 -18.63
N HIS A 30 -6.49 6.67 -17.32
CA HIS A 30 -7.00 7.68 -16.39
C HIS A 30 -6.24 9.01 -16.45
N LEU A 31 -4.96 8.97 -16.84
CA LEU A 31 -4.06 10.12 -16.81
C LEU A 31 -3.30 10.26 -18.15
N PRO A 32 -3.99 10.53 -19.27
CA PRO A 32 -3.44 10.42 -20.63
C PRO A 32 -2.29 11.39 -20.93
N PHE A 33 -2.19 12.49 -20.17
CA PHE A 33 -1.15 13.52 -20.36
C PHE A 33 0.03 13.37 -19.39
N SER A 34 0.09 12.26 -18.63
CA SER A 34 1.18 12.05 -17.67
C SER A 34 2.49 11.73 -18.38
N PRO A 35 3.63 12.24 -17.90
CA PRO A 35 4.94 11.80 -18.35
C PRO A 35 5.11 10.29 -18.12
N GLN A 36 5.61 9.59 -19.13
CA GLN A 36 5.79 8.12 -19.09
C GLN A 36 6.71 7.67 -17.96
N GLU A 37 7.71 8.48 -17.61
CA GLU A 37 8.64 8.23 -16.49
C GLU A 37 7.88 8.13 -15.15
N ILE A 38 7.00 9.10 -14.85
CA ILE A 38 6.20 9.13 -13.61
C ILE A 38 5.25 7.93 -13.55
N LEU A 39 4.63 7.57 -14.68
CA LEU A 39 3.78 6.38 -14.75
C LEU A 39 4.60 5.12 -14.48
N SER A 40 5.77 5.00 -15.10
CA SER A 40 6.63 3.82 -14.98
C SER A 40 7.11 3.62 -13.53
N ILE A 41 7.59 4.68 -12.87
CA ILE A 41 8.05 4.61 -11.47
C ILE A 41 6.89 4.25 -10.54
N THR A 42 5.69 4.79 -10.78
CA THR A 42 4.48 4.44 -10.03
C THR A 42 4.12 2.96 -10.19
N VAL A 43 4.19 2.42 -11.40
CA VAL A 43 3.92 0.99 -11.64
C VAL A 43 4.98 0.12 -10.95
N GLU A 44 6.26 0.46 -11.02
CA GLU A 44 7.31 -0.30 -10.32
C GLU A 44 7.08 -0.32 -8.80
N PHE A 45 6.64 0.80 -8.22
CA PHE A 45 6.25 0.88 -6.82
C PHE A 45 5.07 -0.06 -6.50
N LEU A 46 3.99 0.01 -7.27
CA LEU A 46 2.79 -0.82 -7.07
C LEU A 46 3.12 -2.32 -7.21
N GLN A 47 3.86 -2.70 -8.25
CA GLN A 47 4.29 -4.08 -8.45
C GLN A 47 5.20 -4.59 -7.32
N ARG A 48 6.03 -3.74 -6.71
CA ARG A 48 6.82 -4.10 -5.53
C ARG A 48 5.92 -4.25 -4.29
N ALA A 49 4.97 -3.36 -4.10
CA ALA A 49 3.99 -3.45 -3.01
C ALA A 49 3.17 -4.74 -3.08
N HIS A 50 2.67 -5.11 -4.26
CA HIS A 50 1.90 -6.33 -4.47
C HIS A 50 2.71 -7.59 -4.16
N ARG A 51 3.99 -7.62 -4.56
CA ARG A 51 4.91 -8.74 -4.21
C ARG A 51 5.14 -8.88 -2.70
N LEU A 52 4.95 -7.81 -1.94
CA LEU A 52 5.09 -7.77 -0.49
C LEU A 52 3.75 -7.95 0.25
N ASP A 53 2.66 -8.27 -0.47
CA ASP A 53 1.30 -8.38 0.07
C ASP A 53 0.82 -7.08 0.76
N LEU A 54 1.32 -5.94 0.29
CA LEU A 54 0.89 -4.62 0.75
C LEU A 54 -0.35 -4.21 -0.03
N GLY A 55 -1.32 -3.62 0.68
CA GLY A 55 -2.65 -3.29 0.15
C GLY A 55 -2.71 -2.03 -0.72
N PHE A 56 -1.57 -1.57 -1.26
CA PHE A 56 -1.56 -0.46 -2.20
C PHE A 56 -2.21 -0.90 -3.51
N SER A 57 -2.99 -0.03 -4.12
CA SER A 57 -3.80 -0.33 -5.29
C SER A 57 -3.54 0.65 -6.43
N VAL A 58 -4.06 0.35 -7.62
CA VAL A 58 -3.95 1.27 -8.77
C VAL A 58 -4.57 2.65 -8.47
N ARG A 59 -5.58 2.71 -7.60
CA ARG A 59 -6.18 3.98 -7.17
C ARG A 59 -5.19 4.86 -6.44
N ASP A 60 -4.34 4.27 -5.61
CA ASP A 60 -3.27 4.97 -4.89
C ASP A 60 -2.26 5.53 -5.88
N GLY A 61 -1.90 4.75 -6.89
CA GLY A 61 -1.09 5.21 -8.03
C GLY A 61 -1.70 6.39 -8.77
N ILE A 62 -3.02 6.37 -9.04
CA ILE A 62 -3.70 7.50 -9.70
C ILE A 62 -3.59 8.77 -8.86
N HIS A 63 -3.88 8.70 -7.56
CA HIS A 63 -3.80 9.87 -6.68
C HIS A 63 -2.37 10.40 -6.54
N LEU A 64 -1.40 9.50 -6.45
CA LEU A 64 0.02 9.84 -6.38
C LEU A 64 0.48 10.60 -7.64
N VAL A 65 0.17 10.08 -8.83
CA VAL A 65 0.52 10.75 -10.09
C VAL A 65 -0.22 12.09 -10.23
N GLN A 66 -1.51 12.16 -9.88
CA GLN A 66 -2.25 13.43 -9.90
C GLN A 66 -1.61 14.48 -9.01
N TYR A 67 -1.16 14.10 -7.81
CA TYR A 67 -0.45 15.01 -6.92
C TYR A 67 0.86 15.49 -7.57
N ALA A 68 1.67 14.56 -8.09
CA ALA A 68 2.94 14.88 -8.73
C ALA A 68 2.75 15.84 -9.92
N LEU A 69 1.74 15.62 -10.78
CA LEU A 69 1.43 16.50 -11.90
C LEU A 69 1.01 17.90 -11.44
N LYS A 70 0.15 17.98 -10.43
CA LYS A 70 -0.26 19.27 -9.84
C LYS A 70 0.94 20.00 -9.25
N ARG A 71 1.86 19.29 -8.60
CA ARG A 71 3.08 19.85 -8.02
C ARG A 71 4.03 20.39 -9.09
N LEU A 72 4.25 19.65 -10.18
CA LEU A 72 5.03 20.11 -11.33
C LEU A 72 4.43 21.36 -11.99
N ALA A 73 3.10 21.47 -12.02
CA ALA A 73 2.42 22.61 -12.62
C ALA A 73 2.49 23.90 -11.76
N GLN A 74 2.93 23.84 -10.51
CA GLN A 74 2.95 25.01 -9.62
C GLN A 74 4.08 26.01 -9.92
N ASP A 75 5.25 25.55 -10.39
CA ASP A 75 6.39 26.43 -10.69
C ASP A 75 6.91 26.19 -12.12
N PRO A 76 6.45 27.01 -13.09
CA PRO A 76 6.94 26.96 -14.47
C PRO A 76 8.39 27.46 -14.63
N SER A 77 8.90 28.21 -13.65
CA SER A 77 10.19 28.92 -13.73
C SER A 77 11.36 28.11 -13.15
N HIS A 78 11.07 27.23 -12.19
CA HIS A 78 12.04 26.30 -11.62
C HIS A 78 11.39 24.93 -11.38
N PRO A 79 11.21 24.12 -12.45
CA PRO A 79 10.57 22.82 -12.31
C PRO A 79 11.46 21.89 -11.48
N LEU A 80 10.91 21.40 -10.37
CA LEU A 80 11.51 20.34 -9.56
C LEU A 80 11.77 19.09 -10.41
N SER A 81 12.76 18.28 -10.01
CA SER A 81 13.00 17.00 -10.66
C SER A 81 11.77 16.10 -10.53
N ARG A 82 11.45 15.34 -11.60
CA ARG A 82 10.30 14.43 -11.61
C ARG A 82 10.40 13.37 -10.52
N ASP A 83 11.61 12.90 -10.21
CA ASP A 83 11.86 11.93 -9.14
C ASP A 83 11.60 12.53 -7.74
N GLU A 84 12.03 13.77 -7.53
CA GLU A 84 11.80 14.48 -6.27
C GLU A 84 10.32 14.75 -6.05
N VAL A 85 9.61 15.19 -7.10
CA VAL A 85 8.17 15.42 -7.03
C VAL A 85 7.40 14.12 -6.84
N TRP A 86 7.82 13.03 -7.49
CA TRP A 86 7.22 11.72 -7.28
C TRP A 86 7.41 11.25 -5.83
N ARG A 87 8.61 11.43 -5.27
CA ARG A 87 8.90 11.10 -3.87
C ARG A 87 8.11 11.96 -2.89
N GLU A 88 7.98 13.26 -3.16
CA GLU A 88 7.12 14.17 -2.39
C GLU A 88 5.67 13.68 -2.43
N ALA A 89 5.17 13.34 -3.62
CA ALA A 89 3.82 12.81 -3.80
C ALA A 89 3.59 11.51 -3.02
N LEU A 90 4.56 10.60 -3.04
CA LEU A 90 4.51 9.35 -2.28
C LEU A 90 4.29 9.61 -0.79
N ILE A 91 5.09 10.51 -0.21
CA ILE A 91 4.98 10.86 1.21
C ILE A 91 3.64 11.55 1.50
N LYS A 92 3.20 12.47 0.64
CA LYS A 92 2.00 13.29 0.89
C LYS A 92 0.71 12.52 0.69
N VAL A 93 0.69 11.49 -0.16
CA VAL A 93 -0.51 10.71 -0.48
C VAL A 93 -0.55 9.41 0.31
N LEU A 94 0.57 8.69 0.43
CA LEU A 94 0.63 7.35 1.03
C LEU A 94 1.35 7.29 2.38
N GLY A 95 1.94 8.40 2.82
CA GLY A 95 2.67 8.50 4.09
C GLY A 95 4.16 8.19 3.96
N GLU A 96 4.92 8.54 5.00
CA GLU A 96 6.38 8.33 5.03
C GLU A 96 6.77 6.85 5.02
N GLU A 97 5.94 5.99 5.63
CA GLU A 97 6.17 4.54 5.69
C GLU A 97 6.21 3.90 4.29
N ALA A 98 5.53 4.50 3.30
CA ALA A 98 5.53 4.01 1.92
C ALA A 98 6.89 4.16 1.23
N LEU A 99 7.84 4.91 1.79
CA LEU A 99 9.21 4.99 1.28
C LEU A 99 9.99 3.67 1.43
N ASP A 100 9.67 2.88 2.46
CA ASP A 100 10.30 1.60 2.73
C ASP A 100 9.26 0.48 2.83
N LEU A 101 8.94 -0.08 1.67
CA LEU A 101 7.99 -1.18 1.56
C LEU A 101 8.44 -2.43 2.31
N ASP A 102 9.75 -2.68 2.45
CA ASP A 102 10.24 -3.87 3.15
C ASP A 102 10.03 -3.73 4.66
N ALA A 103 10.34 -2.56 5.23
CA ALA A 103 10.06 -2.26 6.63
C ALA A 103 8.56 -2.33 6.92
N LEU A 104 7.73 -1.74 6.05
CA LEU A 104 6.27 -1.78 6.19
C LEU A 104 5.72 -3.21 6.12
N ALA A 105 6.23 -4.04 5.20
CA ALA A 105 5.84 -5.45 5.09
C ALA A 105 6.26 -6.27 6.32
N GLN A 106 7.45 -6.01 6.88
CA GLN A 106 7.90 -6.64 8.13
C GLN A 106 7.00 -6.25 9.31
N GLN A 107 6.66 -4.96 9.45
CA GLN A 107 5.77 -4.49 10.50
C GLN A 107 4.38 -5.12 10.39
N ARG A 108 3.82 -5.20 9.17
CA ARG A 108 2.54 -5.88 8.93
C ARG A 108 2.61 -7.37 9.27
N LYS A 109 3.69 -8.07 8.90
CA LYS A 109 3.90 -9.48 9.26
C LYS A 109 3.99 -9.68 10.77
N ARG A 110 4.64 -8.77 11.50
CA ARG A 110 4.70 -8.80 12.97
C ARG A 110 3.31 -8.60 13.58
N ALA A 111 2.57 -7.57 13.15
CA ALA A 111 1.22 -7.31 13.64
C ALA A 111 0.24 -8.47 13.38
N VAL A 112 0.36 -9.14 12.23
CA VAL A 112 -0.45 -10.33 11.90
C VAL A 112 0.06 -11.58 12.63
N GLY A 113 1.37 -11.72 12.85
CA GLY A 113 1.98 -12.82 13.58
C GLY A 113 1.79 -12.75 15.10
N GLU A 114 1.66 -11.54 15.66
CA GLU A 114 1.32 -11.27 17.07
C GLU A 114 -0.17 -11.42 17.35
N GLN A 115 -1.01 -11.64 16.33
CA GLN A 115 -2.28 -12.35 16.50
C GLN A 115 -2.05 -13.86 16.70
N ALA A 116 -0.98 -14.25 17.39
CA ALA A 116 -1.04 -15.45 18.19
C ALA A 116 -2.19 -15.20 19.18
N LEU A 117 -3.33 -15.83 18.92
CA LEU A 117 -4.46 -15.83 19.84
C LEU A 117 -3.90 -15.97 21.26
N PRO A 118 -4.23 -15.04 22.19
CA PRO A 118 -3.67 -15.07 23.54
C PRO A 118 -3.85 -16.48 24.08
N ARG A 119 -2.74 -17.14 24.43
CA ARG A 119 -2.76 -18.55 24.83
C ARG A 119 -3.39 -18.72 26.22
N GLY A 120 -3.54 -17.61 26.95
CA GLY A 120 -4.25 -17.50 28.23
C GLY A 120 -4.73 -16.09 28.54
N LEU A 121 -5.41 -15.93 29.68
CA LEU A 121 -5.84 -14.61 30.19
C LEU A 121 -4.65 -13.71 30.57
N GLY A 122 -3.48 -14.28 30.89
CA GLY A 122 -2.26 -13.54 31.25
C GLY A 122 -1.74 -12.65 30.11
N ASP A 123 -1.66 -13.22 28.91
CA ASP A 123 -1.24 -12.55 27.67
C ASP A 123 -2.15 -11.34 27.30
N PHE A 124 -3.32 -11.21 27.93
CA PHE A 124 -4.25 -10.11 27.70
C PHE A 124 -3.96 -8.85 28.54
N PHE A 125 -3.32 -9.04 29.70
CA PHE A 125 -3.08 -7.97 30.68
C PHE A 125 -1.60 -7.61 30.83
N PHE A 126 -0.70 -8.47 30.37
CA PHE A 126 0.72 -8.39 30.68
C PHE A 126 1.56 -8.68 29.43
N GLU A 127 2.66 -7.96 29.24
CA GLU A 127 3.65 -8.30 28.21
C GLU A 127 4.45 -9.55 28.60
N PRO A 128 5.06 -10.29 27.65
CA PRO A 128 5.76 -11.56 27.94
C PRO A 128 6.86 -11.49 28.99
N ASP A 129 7.47 -10.31 29.19
CA ASP A 129 8.53 -10.08 30.18
C ASP A 129 8.03 -9.43 31.49
N ASP A 130 6.72 -9.17 31.63
CA ASP A 130 6.15 -8.51 32.80
C ASP A 130 6.36 -9.36 34.08
N PRO A 131 6.84 -8.77 35.19
CA PRO A 131 7.03 -9.49 36.45
C PRO A 131 5.72 -10.05 37.05
N LEU A 132 4.55 -9.58 36.61
CA LEU A 132 3.24 -10.06 37.06
C LEU A 132 2.57 -11.04 36.08
N HIS A 133 3.27 -11.45 35.02
CA HIS A 133 2.73 -12.42 34.06
C HIS A 133 2.49 -13.78 34.74
N PRO A 134 1.25 -14.32 34.74
CA PRO A 134 0.90 -15.52 35.51
C PRO A 134 1.50 -16.82 34.95
N ASP A 135 1.88 -16.84 33.66
CA ASP A 135 2.47 -17.99 32.98
C ASP A 135 4.02 -17.98 32.99
N ARG A 136 4.63 -17.19 33.87
CA ARG A 136 6.08 -17.15 34.08
C ARG A 136 6.57 -18.24 35.03
#